data_AF-X1FSR3-F1
#
_entry.id   AF-X1FSR3-F1
#
_cell.length_a   1.000
_cell.length_b   1.000
_cell.length_c   1.000
_cell.angle_alpha   90.00
_cell.angle_beta   90.00
_cell.angle_gamma   90.00
#
_symmetry.space_group_name_H-M   'P 1'
#
loop_
_entity.id
_entity.type
_entity.pdbx_description
1 polymer ?
#
loop_
_entity_poly.entity_id
_entity_poly.type
_entity_poly.pdbx_seq_one_letter_code
_entity_poly.pdbx_strand_id
1 'polypeptide(L)' 'MKKGTLLIILIVGILILANLSLFIVDETKQAIVLQFGKPIRAISEPGLSWKIPFIQNL' A
#
# COMPACT_ATOMS: atom_id res chain seq x y z
N MET A 1 -21.48 -0.51 21.99
CA MET A 1 -20.92 0.58 21.17
C MET A 1 -22.02 1.13 20.27
N LYS A 2 -22.20 2.45 20.17
CA LYS A 2 -23.20 3.01 19.23
C LYS A 2 -22.78 2.61 17.81
N LYS A 3 -23.71 2.17 16.97
CA LYS A 3 -23.44 1.70 15.59
C LYS A 3 -22.61 2.72 14.78
N GLY A 4 -22.80 4.02 15.04
CA GLY A 4 -22.02 5.10 14.44
C GLY A 4 -20.52 5.07 14.80
N THR A 5 -20.15 4.71 16.03
CA THR A 5 -18.74 4.58 16.43
C THR A 5 -18.05 3.44 15.68
N LEU A 6 -18.76 2.33 15.47
CA LEU A 6 -18.23 1.18 14.74
C LEU A 6 -17.97 1.52 13.25
N LEU A 7 -18.89 2.26 12.63
CA LEU A 7 -18.74 2.75 11.25
C LEU A 7 -17.53 3.68 11.11
N ILE A 8 -17.34 4.61 12.05
CA ILE A 8 -16.19 5.52 12.02
C ILE A 8 -14.88 4.75 12.14
N ILE A 9 -14.79 3.78 13.06
CA ILE A 9 -13.59 2.95 13.23
C ILE A 9 -13.28 2.18 11.94
N LEU A 10 -14.30 1.61 11.29
CA LEU A 10 -14.12 0.87 10.04
C LEU A 10 -13.59 1.77 8.91
N ILE A 11 -14.17 2.96 8.74
CA ILE A 11 -13.75 3.92 7.72
C ILE A 11 -12.30 4.35 7.96
N VAL A 12 -11.95 4.70 9.20
CA VAL A 12 -10.58 5.09 9.57
C VAL A 12 -9.60 3.94 9.31
N GLY A 13 -9.97 2.71 9.65
CA GLY A 13 -9.15 1.53 9.38
C GLY A 13 -8.86 1.34 7.88
N ILE A 14 -9.86 1.51 7.02
CA ILE A 14 -9.70 1.41 5.57
C ILE A 14 -8.78 2.51 5.04
N LEU A 15 -8.94 3.74 5.50
CA LEU A 15 -8.09 4.87 5.07
C LEU A 15 -6.63 4.66 5.44
N ILE A 16 -6.35 4.15 6.64
CA ILE A 16 -5.00 3.83 7.08
C ILE A 16 -4.39 2.72 6.20
N LEU A 17 -5.16 1.65 5.94
CA LEU A 17 -4.68 0.56 5.08
C LEU A 17 -4.39 1.05 3.66
N ALA A 18 -5.25 1.90 3.09
CA ALA A 18 -5.03 2.49 1.77
C ALA A 18 -3.74 3.33 1.75
N ASN A 19 -3.51 4.15 2.78
CA ASN A 19 -2.31 4.98 2.88
C ASN A 19 -1.01 4.16 2.97
N LEU A 20 -1.04 3.02 3.67
CA LEU A 20 0.12 2.13 3.79
C LEU A 20 0.37 1.26 2.53
N SER A 21 -0.66 1.08 1.72
CA SER A 21 -0.63 0.22 0.53
C SER A 21 -0.27 0.97 -0.74
N LEU A 22 -0.62 2.25 -0.85
CA LEU A 22 -0.44 3.03 -2.07
C LEU A 22 0.92 3.73 -2.09
N PHE A 23 1.58 3.73 -3.25
CA PHE A 23 2.83 4.44 -3.49
C PHE A 23 2.94 4.89 -4.95
N ILE A 24 3.82 5.85 -5.21
CA ILE A 24 4.02 6.42 -6.55
C ILE A 24 5.39 6.01 -7.07
N VAL A 25 5.44 5.57 -8.32
CA VAL A 25 6.68 5.27 -9.04
C VAL A 25 7.02 6.46 -9.93
N ASP A 26 8.21 7.02 -9.73
CA ASP A 26 8.75 8.10 -10.56
C ASP A 26 9.19 7.55 -11.93
N GLU A 27 9.03 8.32 -13.01
CA GLU A 27 9.40 7.92 -14.38
C GLU A 27 10.90 7.60 -14.55
N THR A 28 11.74 8.14 -13.67
CA THR A 28 13.20 7.92 -13.67
C THR A 28 13.62 6.74 -12.79
N LYS A 29 12.69 6.10 -12.09
CA LYS A 29 12.96 5.03 -11.13
C LYS A 29 12.18 3.77 -11.49
N GLN A 30 12.67 2.67 -10.96
CA GLN A 30 11.95 1.40 -10.96
C GLN A 30 11.69 0.98 -9.53
N ALA A 31 10.45 0.60 -9.23
CA ALA A 31 10.08 0.08 -7.93
C ALA A 31 10.30 -1.44 -7.90
N ILE A 32 11.10 -1.93 -6.94
CA ILE A 32 11.30 -3.38 -6.75
C ILE A 32 10.50 -3.80 -5.53
N VAL A 33 9.39 -4.50 -5.76
CA VAL A 33 8.56 -5.00 -4.66
C VAL A 33 9.21 -6.24 -4.08
N LEU A 34 9.64 -6.12 -2.82
CA LEU A 34 10.21 -7.18 -2.01
C LEU A 34 9.13 -7.76 -1.11
N GLN A 35 9.02 -9.07 -1.04
CA GLN A 35 8.19 -9.78 -0.07
C GLN A 35 9.10 -10.57 0.87
N PHE A 36 9.08 -10.25 2.16
CA PHE A 36 9.98 -10.84 3.16
C PHE A 36 11.47 -10.80 2.73
N GLY A 37 11.87 -9.70 2.09
CA GLY A 37 13.23 -9.51 1.59
C GLY A 37 13.56 -10.21 0.26
N LYS A 38 12.61 -10.93 -0.34
CA LYS A 38 12.78 -11.55 -1.67
C LYS A 38 12.10 -10.72 -2.76
N PRO A 39 12.77 -10.41 -3.88
CA PRO A 39 12.12 -9.70 -4.97
C PRO A 39 11.05 -10.59 -5.62
N ILE A 40 9.83 -10.07 -5.72
CA ILE A 40 8.70 -10.77 -6.36
C ILE A 40 8.22 -10.06 -7.63
N ARG A 41 8.50 -8.77 -7.77
CA ARG A 41 8.04 -7.94 -8.89
C ARG A 41 8.93 -6.72 -9.05
N ALA A 42 9.14 -6.32 -10.30
CA ALA A 42 9.67 -5.02 -10.66
C ALA A 42 8.56 -4.24 -11.40
N ILE A 43 8.32 -2.99 -11.01
CA ILE A 43 7.35 -2.09 -11.64
C ILE A 43 8.13 -0.95 -12.25
N SER A 44 8.09 -0.87 -13.58
CA SER A 44 8.75 0.17 -14.36
C SER A 44 7.75 1.19 -14.93
N GLU A 45 6.44 0.87 -14.95
CA GLU A 45 5.42 1.86 -15.26
C GLU A 45 5.36 2.93 -14.17
N PRO A 46 5.51 4.22 -14.54
CA PRO A 46 5.33 5.31 -13.62
C PRO A 46 3.87 5.49 -13.22
N GLY A 47 3.67 6.09 -12.05
CA GLY A 47 2.35 6.42 -11.53
C GLY A 47 1.98 5.65 -10.26
N LEU A 48 0.68 5.62 -9.98
CA LEU A 48 0.15 5.06 -8.73
C LEU A 48 0.17 3.53 -8.78
N SER A 49 0.89 2.95 -7.84
CA SER A 49 0.99 1.52 -7.62
C SER A 49 0.55 1.15 -6.20
N TRP A 50 0.30 -0.13 -5.99
CA TRP A 50 -0.16 -0.66 -4.71
C TRP A 50 0.68 -1.86 -4.28
N LYS A 51 0.90 -1.97 -2.98
CA LYS A 51 1.58 -3.07 -2.30
C LYS A 51 0.73 -3.56 -1.14
N ILE A 52 0.98 -4.80 -0.72
CA ILE A 52 0.40 -5.35 0.50
C ILE A 52 1.20 -4.82 1.70
N PRO A 53 0.60 -4.03 2.60
CA PRO A 53 1.31 -3.47 3.73
C PRO A 53 1.81 -4.58 4.67
N PHE A 54 2.87 -4.30 5.43
CA PHE A 54 3.55 -5.21 6.38
C PHE A 54 4.33 -6.38 5.76
N ILE A 55 3.89 -6.91 4.61
CA ILE A 55 4.51 -8.08 3.97
C ILE A 55 5.39 -7.66 2.79
N GLN A 56 5.03 -6.56 2.11
CA GLN A 56 5.73 -6.05 0.93
C GLN A 56 6.38 -4.68 1.16
N ASN A 57 7.64 -4.57 0.69
CA ASN A 57 8.51 -3.39 0.75
C ASN A 57 8.96 -2.98 -0.66
N LEU A 58 9.52 -1.77 -0.78
CA LEU A 58 10.00 -1.15 -2.03
C LEU A 58 11.50 -0.89 -1.96
#